data_AF-A0A0J7IAI5-F1
#
_entry.id   AF-A0A0J7IAI5-F1
#
_cell.length_a   1.000
_cell.length_b   1.000
_cell.length_c   1.000
_cell.angle_alpha   90.00
_cell.angle_beta   90.00
_cell.angle_gamma   90.00
#
_symmetry.space_group_name_H-M   'P 1'
#
loop_
_entity.id
_entity.type
_entity.pdbx_description
1 polymer ?
#
loop_
_entity_poly.entity_id
_entity_poly.type
_entity_poly.pdbx_seq_one_letter_code
_entity_poly.pdbx_strand_id
1 'polypeptide(L)'
;MPGGINSFRTEVAKQIDLSDFVWNEPFKLVVTFIVSKEGKMENVKLEESSGNAEFDQRILDGIRRIKKKKWTSASKNGEAVESFFRLPMTFYPPR
;
A
#
# COMPACT_ATOMS: atom_id res chain seq x y z
N MET A 1 -3.71 7.53 -13.74
CA MET A 1 -4.53 8.52 -12.99
C MET A 1 -3.69 9.78 -12.79
N PRO A 2 -4.20 10.98 -13.11
CA PRO A 2 -3.54 12.21 -12.66
C PRO A 2 -3.62 12.23 -11.12
N GLY A 3 -2.48 12.38 -10.44
CA GLY A 3 -2.43 12.43 -8.97
C GLY A 3 -1.36 11.56 -8.28
N GLY A 4 -0.61 10.76 -9.05
CA GLY A 4 0.65 10.14 -8.60
C GLY A 4 0.54 9.32 -7.30
N ILE A 5 1.59 9.37 -6.47
CA ILE A 5 1.69 8.62 -5.21
C ILE A 5 0.64 9.03 -4.16
N ASN A 6 0.10 10.25 -4.21
CA ASN A 6 -0.88 10.73 -3.24
C ASN A 6 -2.26 10.12 -3.47
N SER A 7 -2.71 10.04 -4.73
CA SER A 7 -3.92 9.29 -5.07
C SER A 7 -3.76 7.82 -4.72
N PHE A 8 -2.56 7.26 -4.92
CA PHE A 8 -2.24 5.90 -4.50
C PHE A 8 -2.46 5.68 -3.01
N ARG A 9 -1.86 6.53 -2.17
CA ARG A 9 -2.01 6.46 -0.70
C ARG A 9 -3.47 6.51 -0.27
N THR A 10 -4.24 7.41 -0.88
CA THR A 10 -5.66 7.60 -0.57
C THR A 10 -6.48 6.36 -0.93
N GLU A 11 -6.21 5.75 -2.08
CA GLU A 11 -6.91 4.53 -2.50
C GLU A 11 -6.53 3.30 -1.67
N VAL A 12 -5.26 3.20 -1.26
CA VAL A 12 -4.83 2.17 -0.31
C VAL A 12 -5.57 2.30 1.01
N ALA A 13 -5.61 3.51 1.57
CA ALA A 13 -6.30 3.77 2.83
C ALA A 13 -7.80 3.41 2.78
N LYS A 14 -8.47 3.61 1.63
CA LYS A 14 -9.88 3.24 1.44
C LYS A 14 -10.15 1.73 1.38
N GLN A 15 -9.16 0.92 1.03
CA GLN A 15 -9.33 -0.54 0.89
C GLN A 15 -8.89 -1.31 2.14
N ILE A 16 -8.24 -0.61 3.07
CA ILE A 16 -7.87 -1.11 4.38
C ILE A 16 -9.09 -1.00 5.28
N ASP A 17 -9.55 -2.14 5.77
CA ASP A 17 -10.66 -2.22 6.71
C ASP A 17 -10.12 -2.62 8.09
N LEU A 18 -10.20 -1.68 9.02
CA LEU A 18 -9.79 -1.81 10.41
C LEU A 18 -10.95 -1.57 11.38
N SER A 19 -12.18 -1.50 10.87
CA SER A 19 -13.36 -1.06 11.64
C SER A 19 -13.62 -1.94 12.87
N ASP A 20 -13.32 -3.23 12.76
CA ASP A 20 -13.50 -4.23 13.83
C ASP A 20 -12.20 -4.59 14.56
N PHE A 21 -11.11 -3.88 14.28
CA PHE A 21 -9.83 -4.13 14.93
C PHE A 21 -9.68 -3.18 16.12
N VAL A 22 -9.45 -3.73 17.31
CA VAL A 22 -9.25 -2.95 18.54
C VAL A 22 -7.78 -2.89 18.86
N TRP A 23 -7.24 -1.67 18.99
CA TRP A 23 -5.86 -1.46 19.39
C TRP A 23 -5.74 -0.24 20.29
N ASN A 24 -4.78 -0.31 21.22
CA ASN A 24 -4.55 0.73 22.23
C ASN A 24 -3.25 1.50 22.01
N GLU A 25 -2.38 1.03 21.11
CA GLU A 25 -1.09 1.64 20.79
C GLU A 25 -0.93 1.87 19.29
N PRO A 26 -0.27 2.96 18.86
CA PRO A 26 -0.07 3.22 17.45
C PRO A 26 0.73 2.11 16.76
N PHE A 27 0.26 1.66 15.60
CA PHE A 27 1.00 0.74 14.75
C PHE A 27 1.77 1.46 13.66
N LYS A 28 2.98 0.99 13.38
CA LYS A 28 3.82 1.45 12.27
C LYS A 28 4.22 0.26 11.44
N LEU A 29 4.09 0.37 10.14
CA LEU A 29 4.55 -0.65 9.22
C LEU A 29 5.00 -0.04 7.91
N VAL A 30 5.83 -0.78 7.19
CA VAL A 30 6.29 -0.39 5.87
C VAL A 30 5.99 -1.52 4.90
N VAL A 31 5.26 -1.17 3.83
CA VAL A 31 4.97 -2.09 2.74
C VAL A 31 5.75 -1.68 1.50
N THR A 32 6.33 -2.66 0.83
CA THR A 32 7.00 -2.48 -0.46
C THR A 32 6.28 -3.26 -1.55
N PHE A 33 6.29 -2.73 -2.77
CA PHE A 33 5.72 -3.39 -3.93
C PHE A 33 6.33 -2.82 -5.21
N ILE A 34 6.16 -3.56 -6.30
CA ILE A 34 6.60 -3.18 -7.63
C ILE A 34 5.36 -2.84 -8.45
N VAL A 35 5.40 -1.76 -9.22
CA VAL A 35 4.42 -1.51 -10.27
C VAL A 35 5.09 -1.77 -11.60
N SER A 36 4.61 -2.77 -12.33
CA SER A 36 5.12 -3.12 -13.64
C SER A 36 4.81 -2.04 -14.68
N LYS A 37 5.42 -2.15 -15.86
CA LYS A 37 5.18 -1.23 -16.99
C LYS A 37 3.71 -1.16 -17.41
N GLU A 38 2.95 -2.22 -17.18
CA GLU A 38 1.52 -2.30 -17.47
C GLU A 38 0.63 -1.66 -16.38
N GLY A 39 1.25 -1.12 -15.33
CA GLY A 39 0.52 -0.54 -14.20
C GLY A 39 -0.02 -1.56 -13.21
N LYS A 40 0.47 -2.81 -13.25
CA LYS A 40 0.06 -3.87 -12.32
C LYS A 40 0.94 -3.84 -11.09
N MET A 41 0.32 -3.97 -9.92
CA MET A 41 1.05 -4.10 -8.66
C MET A 41 1.45 -5.56 -8.43
N GLU A 42 2.74 -5.76 -8.19
CA GLU A 42 3.39 -7.06 -8.03
C GLU A 42 4.31 -7.04 -6.81
N ASN A 43 4.70 -8.23 -6.35
CA ASN A 43 5.69 -8.41 -5.28
C ASN A 43 5.40 -7.62 -3.99
N VAL A 44 4.12 -7.54 -3.59
CA VAL A 44 3.71 -6.86 -2.36
C VAL A 44 4.27 -7.60 -1.14
N LYS A 45 5.09 -6.90 -0.36
CA LYS A 45 5.80 -7.43 0.81
C LYS A 45 5.74 -6.45 1.98
N LEU A 46 5.73 -7.02 3.17
CA LEU A 46 5.93 -6.27 4.40
C LEU A 46 7.44 -6.14 4.64
N GLU A 47 7.95 -4.91 4.60
CA GLU A 47 9.36 -4.61 4.90
C GLU A 47 9.55 -4.39 6.40
N GLU A 48 8.64 -3.69 7.05
CA GLU A 48 8.62 -3.50 8.51
C GLU A 48 7.24 -3.92 9.04
N SER A 49 7.22 -4.82 10.01
CA SER A 49 5.99 -5.30 10.68
C SER A 49 5.52 -4.34 11.75
N SER A 50 4.20 -4.28 11.95
CA SER A 50 3.60 -3.56 13.09
C SER A 50 3.82 -4.23 14.44
N GLY A 51 4.33 -5.47 14.47
CA GLY A 51 4.38 -6.30 15.67
C GLY A 51 3.07 -7.04 15.95
N ASN A 52 2.01 -6.83 15.15
CA ASN A 52 0.77 -7.57 15.21
C ASN A 52 0.47 -8.25 13.86
N ALA A 53 0.52 -9.59 13.85
CA ALA A 53 0.35 -10.37 12.63
C ALA A 53 -1.03 -10.23 11.98
N GLU A 54 -2.09 -10.12 12.78
CA GLU A 54 -3.45 -9.92 12.27
C GLU A 54 -3.58 -8.55 11.59
N PHE A 55 -3.03 -7.51 12.22
CA PHE A 55 -2.99 -6.17 11.65
C PHE A 55 -2.22 -6.16 10.32
N ASP A 56 -1.00 -6.70 10.32
CA ASP A 56 -0.17 -6.77 9.12
C ASP A 56 -0.87 -7.50 7.97
N GLN A 57 -1.55 -8.61 8.27
CA GLN A 57 -2.30 -9.37 7.27
C GLN A 57 -3.47 -8.56 6.69
N ARG A 58 -4.25 -7.87 7.53
CA ARG A 58 -5.35 -7.00 7.06
C ARG A 58 -4.85 -5.91 6.12
N ILE A 59 -3.69 -5.30 6.42
CA ILE A 59 -3.08 -4.28 5.56
C ILE A 59 -2.64 -4.89 4.22
N LEU A 60 -1.93 -6.02 4.26
CA LEU A 60 -1.50 -6.72 3.04
C LEU A 60 -2.69 -7.11 2.15
N ASP A 61 -3.78 -7.61 2.74
CA ASP A 61 -4.98 -8.01 2.02
C ASP A 61 -5.72 -6.79 1.44
N GLY A 62 -5.79 -5.68 2.18
CA GLY A 62 -6.29 -4.40 1.68
C GLY A 62 -5.53 -3.92 0.45
N ILE A 63 -4.20 -3.97 0.48
CA ILE A 63 -3.35 -3.58 -0.66
C ILE A 63 -3.55 -4.53 -1.85
N ARG A 64 -3.62 -5.84 -1.60
CA ARG A 64 -3.86 -6.86 -2.64
C ARG A 64 -5.24 -6.70 -3.30
N ARG A 65 -6.25 -6.16 -2.62
CA ARG A 65 -7.57 -5.87 -3.24
C ARG A 65 -7.50 -4.78 -4.31
N ILE A 66 -6.48 -3.92 -4.29
CA ILE A 66 -6.33 -2.82 -5.26
C ILE A 66 -5.83 -3.28 -6.63
N LYS A 67 -5.50 -4.58 -6.81
CA LYS A 67 -4.97 -5.17 -8.05
C LYS A 67 -5.74 -4.83 -9.32
N LYS A 68 -7.04 -4.50 -9.24
CA LYS A 68 -7.86 -4.13 -10.40
C LYS A 68 -7.64 -2.70 -10.92
N LYS A 69 -7.01 -1.82 -10.15
CA LYS A 69 -6.70 -0.45 -10.61
C LYS A 69 -5.37 -0.42 -11.36
N LYS A 70 -5.41 0.07 -12.60
CA LYS A 70 -4.21 0.33 -13.41
C LYS A 70 -3.48 1.55 -12.85
N TRP A 71 -2.30 1.32 -12.28
CA TRP A 71 -1.42 2.37 -11.79
C TRP A 71 -0.62 2.98 -12.93
N THR A 72 -0.31 4.27 -12.85
CA THR A 72 0.59 4.89 -13.83
C THR A 72 2.02 4.54 -13.43
N SER A 73 2.70 3.70 -14.22
CA SER A 73 4.12 3.42 -14.04
C SER A 73 4.93 4.71 -14.15
N ALA A 74 6.07 4.80 -13.45
CA ALA A 74 7.01 5.86 -13.75
C ALA A 74 7.50 5.69 -15.20
N SER A 75 7.62 6.80 -15.91
CA SER A 75 8.25 6.84 -17.23
C SER A 75 9.66 7.39 -17.06
N LYS A 76 10.66 6.62 -17.46
CA LYS A 76 12.06 7.08 -17.53
C LYS A 76 12.41 7.23 -19.01
N ASN A 77 12.73 8.46 -19.42
CA ASN A 77 13.08 8.77 -20.82
C ASN A 77 12.01 8.39 -21.86
N GLY A 78 10.72 8.45 -21.52
CA GLY A 78 9.61 8.10 -22.43
C GLY A 78 9.24 6.62 -22.44
N GLU A 79 10.01 5.75 -21.79
CA GLU A 79 9.68 4.33 -21.62
C GLU A 79 9.05 4.08 -20.25
N ALA A 80 7.95 3.31 -20.23
CA ALA A 80 7.40 2.79 -18.98
C ALA A 80 8.44 1.87 -18.32
N VAL A 81 8.80 2.14 -17.07
CA VAL A 81 9.72 1.32 -16.30
C VAL A 81 9.03 0.76 -15.06
N GLU A 82 9.50 -0.41 -14.62
CA GLU A 82 9.08 -0.96 -13.33
C GLU A 82 9.45 0.02 -12.22
N SER A 83 8.48 0.29 -11.36
CA SER A 83 8.60 1.31 -10.33
C SER A 83 8.53 0.65 -8.97
N PHE A 84 9.60 0.80 -8.19
CA PHE A 84 9.65 0.32 -6.81
C PHE A 84 9.03 1.37 -5.89
N PHE A 85 8.08 0.93 -5.08
CA PHE A 85 7.41 1.79 -4.12
C PHE A 85 7.64 1.29 -2.70
N ARG A 86 7.93 2.23 -1.82
CA ARG A 86 8.03 2.04 -0.38
C ARG A 86 6.98 2.92 0.29
N LEU A 87 6.08 2.31 1.05
CA LEU A 87 4.98 2.98 1.70
C LEU A 87 5.05 2.81 3.22
N PRO A 88 5.63 3.77 3.95
CA PRO A 88 5.51 3.82 5.39
C PRO A 88 4.10 4.29 5.79
N MET A 89 3.46 3.57 6.70
CA MET A 89 2.14 3.88 7.23
C MET A 89 2.17 3.88 8.76
N THR A 90 1.40 4.78 9.35
CA THR A 90 1.20 4.87 10.80
C THR A 90 -0.29 4.95 11.08
N PHE A 91 -0.77 4.08 11.95
CA PHE A 91 -2.17 3.99 12.34
C PHE A 91 -2.29 4.32 13.82
N TYR A 92 -3.11 5.31 14.13
CA TYR A 92 -3.39 5.72 15.51
C TYR A 92 -4.68 5.09 15.99
N PRO A 93 -4.75 4.68 17.26
CA PRO A 93 -5.99 4.14 17.83
C PRO A 93 -7.13 5.13 17.65
N PRO A 94 -8.36 4.63 17.38
CA PRO A 94 -9.54 5.47 17.43
C PRO A 94 -9.61 6.17 18.80
N ARG A 95 -9.94 7.46 18.78
CA ARG A 95 -10.15 8.25 20.01
C ARG A 95 -11.49 7.93 20.64
#